data_AF-A0A1J3CE25-F1
#
_entry.id   AF-A0A1J3CE25-F1
#
_cell.length_a   1.000
_cell.length_b   1.000
_cell.length_c   1.000
_cell.angle_alpha   90.00
_cell.angle_beta   90.00
_cell.angle_gamma   90.00
#
_symmetry.space_group_name_H-M   'P 1'
#
loop_
_entity.id
_entity.type
_entity.pdbx_description
1 polymer ?
#
loop_
_entity_poly.entity_id
_entity_poly.type
_entity_poly.pdbx_seq_one_letter_code
_entity_poly.pdbx_strand_id
1 'polypeptide(L)'
;RDMGKLISEESGIGATRDLGKYLGMPVLQKRINKDTFGDVLEKVYTRLAGWKGQMLSFAGHITLTRSVLSSIPVHTMSSIVLP
;
A
#
# COMPACT_ATOMS: atom_id res chain seq x y z
N ARG A 1 -1.51 30.76 7.93
CA ARG A 1 -1.78 29.61 8.86
C ARG A 1 -3.20 29.71 9.43
N ASP A 2 -3.77 30.90 9.50
CA ASP A 2 -5.11 31.17 10.04
C ASP A 2 -6.24 30.67 9.14
N MET A 3 -6.10 30.77 7.81
CA MET A 3 -7.06 30.19 6.85
C MET A 3 -7.29 28.67 7.03
N GLY A 4 -6.24 27.92 7.37
CA GLY A 4 -6.38 26.48 7.58
C GLY A 4 -7.18 26.12 8.83
N LYS A 5 -7.15 26.97 9.86
CA LYS A 5 -7.98 26.80 11.06
C LYS A 5 -9.43 27.16 10.78
N LEU A 6 -9.66 28.27 10.08
CA LEU A 6 -11.02 28.71 9.70
C LEU A 6 -11.75 27.64 8.86
N ILE A 7 -11.07 27.04 7.87
CA ILE A 7 -11.66 25.97 7.06
C ILE A 7 -11.96 24.73 7.91
N SER A 8 -11.09 24.39 8.86
CA SER A 8 -11.26 23.24 9.75
C SER A 8 -12.44 23.42 10.70
N GLU A 9 -12.62 24.64 11.23
CA GLU A 9 -13.73 25.02 12.11
C GLU A 9 -15.07 25.05 11.33
N GLU A 10 -15.10 25.64 10.13
CA GLU A 10 -16.32 25.74 9.32
C GLU A 10 -16.75 24.39 8.73
N SER A 11 -15.79 23.54 8.35
CA SER A 11 -16.08 22.23 7.75
C SER A 11 -16.29 21.12 8.78
N GLY A 12 -15.94 21.36 10.05
CA GLY A 12 -15.94 20.34 11.11
C GLY A 12 -14.90 19.23 10.93
N ILE A 13 -14.02 19.32 9.92
CA ILE A 13 -12.98 18.34 9.62
C ILE A 13 -11.67 18.82 10.23
N GLY A 14 -11.10 18.03 11.15
CA GLY A 14 -9.82 18.33 11.78
C GLY A 14 -8.68 18.36 10.77
N ALA A 15 -7.91 19.45 10.75
CA ALA A 15 -6.72 19.55 9.91
C ALA A 15 -5.68 18.48 10.30
N THR A 16 -5.45 17.49 9.43
CA THR A 16 -4.40 16.49 9.64
C THR A 16 -3.17 16.81 8.79
N ARG A 17 -2.00 16.57 9.37
CA ARG A 17 -0.71 16.65 8.68
C ARG A 17 -0.28 15.30 8.12
N ASP A 18 -1.01 14.24 8.42
CA ASP A 18 -0.81 12.90 7.90
C ASP A 18 -2.16 12.28 7.54
N LEU A 19 -2.36 12.00 6.26
CA LEU A 19 -3.56 11.35 5.73
C LEU A 19 -3.55 9.83 5.98
N GLY A 20 -2.44 9.27 6.46
CA GLY A 20 -2.34 7.87 6.84
C GLY A 20 -2.41 6.92 5.64
N LYS A 21 -2.89 5.68 5.89
CA LYS A 21 -3.03 4.64 4.87
C LYS A 21 -4.49 4.54 4.41
N TYR A 22 -4.72 4.64 3.10
CA TYR A 22 -6.00 4.41 2.45
C TYR A 22 -5.93 3.18 1.53
N LEU A 23 -6.87 2.25 1.65
CA LEU A 23 -6.85 0.96 0.93
C LEU A 23 -5.52 0.20 1.08
N GLY A 24 -4.89 0.35 2.25
CA GLY A 24 -3.59 -0.23 2.56
C GLY A 24 -2.40 0.43 1.86
N MET A 25 -2.58 1.53 1.12
CA MET A 25 -1.49 2.32 0.56
C MET A 25 -1.36 3.64 1.32
N PRO A 26 -0.14 4.11 1.62
CA PRO A 26 0.03 5.43 2.20
C PRO A 26 -0.51 6.48 1.22
N VAL A 27 -1.38 7.36 1.71
CA VAL A 27 -1.86 8.49 0.91
C VAL A 27 -0.66 9.39 0.65
N LEU A 28 -0.30 9.54 -0.63
CA LEU A 28 0.92 10.23 -1.07
C LEU A 28 0.89 11.71 -0.71
N GLN A 29 1.34 12.04 0.50
CA GLN A 29 1.48 13.42 0.95
C GLN A 29 2.90 13.97 0.71
N LYS A 30 3.85 13.09 0.37
CA LYS A 30 5.27 13.39 0.12
C LYS A 30 5.78 12.62 -1.10
N ARG A 31 6.97 12.99 -1.60
CA ARG A 31 7.65 12.29 -2.70
C ARG A 31 7.86 10.82 -2.32
N ILE A 32 7.65 9.94 -3.30
CA ILE A 32 7.82 8.49 -3.18
C ILE A 32 9.26 8.19 -2.71
N ASN A 33 9.40 7.46 -1.61
CA ASN A 33 10.70 7.01 -1.09
C ASN A 33 10.75 5.48 -1.06
N LYS A 34 11.96 4.92 -0.89
CA LYS A 34 12.17 3.47 -0.75
C LYS A 34 11.32 2.86 0.37
N ASP A 35 11.08 3.61 1.44
CA ASP A 35 10.28 3.18 2.59
C ASP A 35 8.82 2.88 2.19
N THR A 36 8.28 3.60 1.19
CA THR A 36 6.93 3.35 0.66
C THR A 36 6.79 1.95 0.05
N PHE A 37 7.88 1.42 -0.53
CA PHE A 37 7.91 0.07 -1.09
C PHE A 37 8.15 -1.01 -0.03
N GLY A 38 8.62 -0.65 1.17
CA GLY A 38 8.77 -1.58 2.29
C GLY A 38 7.46 -2.25 2.69
N ASP A 39 6.39 -1.45 2.84
CA ASP A 39 5.02 -1.94 3.11
C ASP A 39 4.52 -2.91 2.03
N VAL A 40 4.90 -2.68 0.78
CA VAL A 40 4.50 -3.52 -0.37
C VAL A 40 5.21 -4.86 -0.30
N LEU A 41 6.51 -4.85 -0.01
CA LEU A 41 7.31 -6.06 0.17
C LEU A 41 6.78 -6.89 1.34
N GLU A 42 6.48 -6.26 2.47
CA GLU A 42 5.91 -6.94 3.65
C GLU A 42 4.59 -7.67 3.31
N LYS A 43 3.70 -7.05 2.52
CA LYS A 43 2.48 -7.71 2.04
C LYS A 43 2.76 -8.92 1.16
N VAL A 44 3.75 -8.83 0.27
CA VAL A 44 4.17 -9.97 -0.57
C VAL A 44 4.66 -11.10 0.33
N TYR A 45 5.55 -10.81 1.27
CA TYR A 45 6.08 -11.79 2.22
C TYR A 45 4.98 -12.42 3.08
N THR A 46 4.05 -11.64 3.60
CA THR A 46 2.95 -12.13 4.43
C THR A 46 2.05 -13.10 3.65
N ARG A 47 1.73 -12.76 2.40
CA ARG A 47 0.95 -13.66 1.53
C ARG A 47 1.72 -14.93 1.21
N LEU A 48 3.00 -14.85 0.87
CA LEU A 48 3.81 -16.04 0.59
C LEU A 48 4.01 -16.91 1.84
N ALA A 49 4.20 -16.30 3.01
CA ALA A 49 4.39 -17.01 4.27
C ALA A 49 3.13 -17.80 4.69
N GLY A 50 1.94 -17.23 4.51
CA GLY A 50 0.68 -17.93 4.79
C GLY A 50 0.46 -19.17 3.91
N TRP A 51 1.09 -19.23 2.74
CA TRP A 51 0.89 -20.30 1.76
C TRP A 51 2.00 -21.35 1.81
N LYS A 52 3.16 -21.03 2.41
CA LYS A 52 4.22 -21.99 2.70
C LYS A 52 3.73 -23.18 3.56
N GLY A 53 2.67 -22.99 4.36
CA GLY A 53 2.02 -24.04 5.14
C GLY A 53 0.99 -24.89 4.38
N GLN A 54 0.64 -24.55 3.15
CA GLN A 54 -0.30 -25.31 2.32
C GLN A 54 0.49 -26.33 1.48
N MET A 55 0.02 -27.58 1.42
CA MET A 55 0.67 -28.64 0.64
C MET A 55 0.34 -28.47 -0.86
N LEU A 56 0.95 -27.46 -1.48
CA LEU A 56 0.75 -27.12 -2.89
C LEU A 56 1.75 -27.88 -3.76
N SER A 57 1.31 -28.25 -4.96
CA SER A 57 2.21 -28.80 -5.99
C SER A 57 3.20 -27.73 -6.46
N PHE A 58 4.32 -28.16 -7.07
CA PHE A 58 5.32 -27.25 -7.62
C PHE A 58 4.73 -26.24 -8.63
N ALA A 59 3.83 -26.71 -9.50
CA ALA A 59 3.10 -25.84 -10.43
C ALA A 59 2.16 -24.86 -9.69
N GLY A 60 1.55 -25.29 -8.58
CA GLY A 60 0.76 -24.42 -7.71
C GLY A 60 1.59 -23.30 -7.10
N HIS A 61 2.80 -23.59 -6.62
CA HIS A 61 3.73 -22.58 -6.10
C HIS A 61 4.11 -21.53 -7.15
N ILE A 62 4.44 -21.95 -8.37
CA ILE A 62 4.82 -21.01 -9.46
C ILE A 62 3.63 -20.13 -9.85
N THR A 63 2.46 -20.74 -10.05
CA THR A 63 1.24 -20.03 -10.46
C THR A 63 0.85 -18.99 -9.42
N LEU A 64 0.89 -19.38 -8.15
CA LEU A 64 0.65 -18.48 -7.05
C LEU A 64 1.64 -17.32 -7.00
N THR A 65 2.92 -17.63 -7.04
CA THR A 65 3.98 -16.61 -6.93
C THR A 65 3.79 -15.57 -8.03
N ARG A 66 3.51 -16.03 -9.26
CA ARG A 66 3.16 -15.15 -10.38
C ARG A 66 1.91 -14.32 -10.08
N SER A 67 0.82 -14.93 -9.60
CA SER A 67 -0.42 -14.22 -9.28
C SER A 67 -0.22 -13.11 -8.23
N VAL A 68 0.49 -13.40 -7.14
CA VAL A 68 0.77 -12.44 -6.05
C VAL A 68 1.69 -11.32 -6.54
N LEU A 69 2.75 -11.68 -7.27
CA LEU A 69 3.69 -10.71 -7.85
C LEU A 69 3.07 -9.89 -8.98
N SER A 70 2.00 -10.33 -9.63
CA SER A 70 1.28 -9.51 -10.61
C SER A 70 0.23 -8.60 -9.95
N SER A 71 -0.51 -9.10 -8.96
CA SER A 71 -1.62 -8.36 -8.36
C SER A 71 -1.16 -7.19 -7.46
N ILE A 72 -0.13 -7.42 -6.64
CA ILE A 72 0.34 -6.42 -5.67
C ILE A 72 0.93 -5.17 -6.34
N PRO A 73 1.88 -5.28 -7.30
CA PRO A 73 2.44 -4.09 -7.95
C PRO A 73 1.41 -3.38 -8.84
N VAL A 74 0.47 -4.11 -9.47
CA VAL A 74 -0.61 -3.49 -10.25
C VAL A 74 -1.49 -2.59 -9.36
N HIS A 75 -1.83 -3.04 -8.14
CA HIS A 75 -2.56 -2.21 -7.19
C HIS A 75 -1.73 -0.99 -6.73
N THR A 76 -0.42 -1.15 -6.48
CA THR A 76 0.43 0.00 -6.16
C THR A 76 0.53 0.99 -7.33
N MET A 77 0.61 0.48 -8.56
CA MET A 77 0.75 1.28 -9.78
C MET A 77 -0.47 2.16 -10.04
N SER A 78 -1.66 1.70 -9.64
CA SER A 78 -2.88 2.52 -9.73
C SER A 78 -2.81 3.81 -8.91
N SER A 79 -1.98 3.86 -7.87
CA SER A 79 -1.84 5.03 -6.99
C SER A 79 -0.47 5.71 -7.11
N ILE A 80 0.54 5.01 -7.63
CA ILE A 80 1.95 5.41 -7.58
C ILE A 80 2.63 5.04 -8.91
N VAL A 81 3.26 6.00 -9.59
CA VAL A 81 4.11 5.69 -10.76
C VAL A 81 5.37 4.96 -10.27
N LEU A 82 5.61 3.74 -10.76
CA LEU A 82 6.88 3.05 -10.49
C LEU A 82 8.03 3.78 -11.21
N PRO A 83 9.19 3.93 -10.56
CA PRO A 83 10.39 4.44 -11.22
C PRO A 83 10.89 3.51 -12.32
#